data_AF-A5ZXD1-F1
#
_entry.id   AF-A5ZXD1-F1
#
_cell.length_a   1.000
_cell.length_b   1.000
_cell.length_c   1.000
_cell.angle_alpha   90.00
_cell.angle_beta   90.00
_cell.angle_gamma   90.00
#
_symmetry.space_group_name_H-M   'P 1'
#
loop_
_entity.id
_entity.type
_entity.pdbx_description
1 polymer ?
#
loop_
_entity_poly.entity_id
_entity_poly.type
_entity_poly.pdbx_seq_one_letter_code
_entity_poly.pdbx_strand_id
1 'polypeptide(L)'
;MFALITNLFGNVIGFIPYGFILPVIAHKCRNGLFIVASGFSLSLLVETVQLIAKVGCFDVDDLILNTLGAAIGYMLFAVCNYLRRKRYGEKI
;
A
#
# COMPACT_ATOMS: atom_id res chain seq x y z
N MET A 1 -22.12 -5.47 -10.93
CA MET A 1 -21.67 -6.22 -9.74
C MET A 1 -20.22 -6.69 -9.88
N PHE A 2 -19.86 -7.44 -10.92
CA PHE A 2 -18.46 -7.90 -11.13
C PHE A 2 -17.46 -6.74 -11.27
N ALA A 3 -17.80 -5.72 -12.07
CA ALA A 3 -16.95 -4.53 -12.28
C ALA A 3 -16.63 -3.75 -10.99
N LEU A 4 -17.59 -3.64 -10.07
CA LEU A 4 -17.42 -2.98 -8.76
C LEU A 4 -16.44 -3.76 -7.88
N ILE A 5 -16.60 -5.09 -7.82
CA ILE A 5 -15.73 -5.96 -7.02
C ILE A 5 -14.30 -5.96 -7.58
N THR A 6 -14.13 -5.97 -8.90
CA THR A 6 -12.79 -5.87 -9.53
C THR A 6 -12.13 -4.52 -9.33
N ASN A 7 -12.88 -3.42 -9.24
CA ASN A 7 -12.31 -2.11 -8.90
C ASN A 7 -11.86 -2.09 -7.43
N LEU A 8 -12.74 -2.52 -6.51
CA LEU A 8 -12.43 -2.61 -5.07
C LEU A 8 -11.18 -3.49 -4.81
N PHE A 9 -11.18 -4.71 -5.34
CA PHE A 9 -10.07 -5.64 -5.15
C PHE A 9 -8.82 -5.25 -5.95
N GLY A 10 -9.00 -4.71 -7.16
CA GLY A 10 -7.89 -4.27 -8.00
C GLY A 10 -7.12 -3.12 -7.35
N ASN A 11 -7.84 -2.19 -6.73
CA ASN A 11 -7.29 -1.09 -5.96
C ASN A 11 -6.42 -1.65 -4.81
N VAL A 12 -6.94 -2.51 -3.94
CA VAL A 12 -6.16 -3.11 -2.83
C VAL A 12 -4.94 -3.89 -3.31
N ILE A 13 -5.14 -4.76 -4.31
CA ILE A 13 -4.07 -5.62 -4.83
C ILE A 13 -2.94 -4.78 -5.43
N GLY A 14 -3.24 -3.63 -6.02
CA GLY A 14 -2.22 -2.70 -6.53
C GLY A 14 -1.41 -2.01 -5.43
N PHE A 15 -2.02 -1.75 -4.27
CA PHE A 15 -1.37 -1.04 -3.15
C PHE A 15 -0.49 -1.95 -2.28
N ILE A 16 -0.72 -3.27 -2.27
CA ILE A 16 0.14 -4.24 -1.58
C ILE A 16 1.60 -4.22 -2.09
N PRO A 17 1.88 -4.40 -3.40
CA PRO A 17 3.25 -4.34 -3.92
C PRO A 17 3.84 -2.94 -3.76
N TYR A 18 3.04 -1.88 -3.85
CA TYR A 18 3.49 -0.52 -3.54
C TYR A 18 3.99 -0.40 -2.10
N GLY A 19 3.20 -0.85 -1.11
CA GLY A 19 3.58 -0.85 0.31
C GLY A 19 4.79 -1.74 0.64
N PHE A 20 5.05 -2.76 -0.18
CA PHE A 20 6.23 -3.63 -0.04
C PHE A 20 7.48 -3.06 -0.69
N ILE A 21 7.37 -2.48 -1.89
CA ILE A 21 8.52 -1.98 -2.67
C ILE A 21 9.02 -0.63 -2.13
N LEU A 22 8.12 0.24 -1.69
CA LEU A 22 8.48 1.56 -1.16
C LEU A 22 9.53 1.51 -0.02
N PRO A 23 9.39 0.67 1.02
CA PRO A 23 10.43 0.53 2.06
C PRO A 23 11.72 -0.14 1.58
N VAL A 24 11.68 -0.92 0.50
CA VAL A 24 12.86 -1.53 -0.12
C VAL A 24 13.71 -0.46 -0.80
N ILE A 25 13.08 0.46 -1.55
CA ILE A 25 13.80 1.54 -2.25
C ILE A 25 14.18 2.64 -1.27
N ALA A 26 13.24 3.06 -0.42
CA ALA A 26 13.44 4.13 0.55
C ALA A 26 14.04 3.60 1.86
N HIS A 27 15.27 3.09 1.80
CA HIS A 27 16.00 2.57 2.97
C HIS A 27 16.09 3.56 4.15
N LYS A 28 16.09 4.87 3.88
CA LYS A 28 16.07 5.96 4.88
C LYS A 28 14.67 6.27 5.45
N CYS A 29 13.59 5.89 4.76
CA CYS A 29 12.21 6.17 5.16
C CYS A 29 11.46 4.88 5.55
N ARG A 30 12.10 4.01 6.34
CA ARG A 30 11.49 2.78 6.89
C ARG A 30 10.43 3.03 7.98
N ASN A 31 9.97 4.26 8.14
CA ASN A 31 8.89 4.54 9.08
C ASN A 31 7.58 4.01 8.50
N GLY A 32 6.99 3.00 9.13
CA GLY A 32 5.70 2.44 8.70
C GLY A 32 4.62 3.52 8.56
N LEU A 33 4.64 4.55 9.41
CA LEU A 33 3.76 5.71 9.30
C LEU A 33 3.93 6.47 7.98
N PHE A 34 5.15 6.59 7.46
CA PHE A 34 5.39 7.26 6.17
C PHE A 34 4.79 6.48 5.00
N ILE A 35 4.86 5.14 5.06
CA ILE A 35 4.36 4.26 4.00
C ILE A 35 2.83 4.19 4.04
N VAL A 36 2.24 4.18 5.23
CA VAL A 36 0.79 4.27 5.40
C VAL A 36 0.29 5.65 4.97
N ALA A 37 0.98 6.73 5.35
CA ALA A 37 0.63 8.08 4.93
C ALA A 37 0.77 8.26 3.41
N SER A 38 1.83 7.72 2.79
CA SER A 38 1.99 7.79 1.34
C SER A 38 0.96 6.95 0.60
N GLY A 39 0.60 5.77 1.14
CA GLY A 39 -0.51 4.95 0.65
C GLY A 39 -1.84 5.69 0.73
N PHE A 40 -2.12 6.35 1.85
CA PHE A 40 -3.31 7.19 2.01
C PHE A 40 -3.33 8.36 1.04
N SER A 41 -2.23 9.12 0.90
CA SER A 41 -2.13 10.24 -0.03
C SER A 41 -2.29 9.81 -1.49
N LEU A 42 -1.69 8.68 -1.87
CA LEU A 42 -1.82 8.13 -3.22
C LEU A 42 -3.26 7.68 -3.48
N SER A 43 -3.89 7.02 -2.52
CA SER A 43 -5.29 6.60 -2.64
C SER A 43 -6.24 7.81 -2.73
N LEU A 44 -6.01 8.85 -1.93
CA LEU A 44 -6.76 10.09 -1.99
C LEU A 44 -6.61 10.80 -3.34
N LEU A 45 -5.41 10.75 -3.92
CA LEU A 45 -5.16 11.28 -5.26
C LEU A 45 -5.90 10.49 -6.33
N VAL A 46 -5.91 9.15 -6.25
CA VAL A 46 -6.64 8.28 -7.19
C VAL A 46 -8.15 8.57 -7.15
N GLU A 47 -8.74 8.57 -5.97
CA GLU A 47 -10.16 8.89 -5.75
C GLU A 47 -10.51 10.30 -6.24
N THR A 48 -9.65 11.28 -5.96
CA THR A 48 -9.84 12.67 -6.43
C THR A 48 -9.79 12.76 -7.96
N VAL A 49 -8.87 12.05 -8.61
CA VAL A 49 -8.77 12.01 -10.07
C VAL A 49 -10.00 11.33 -10.67
N GLN A 50 -10.50 10.24 -10.08
CA GLN A 50 -11.71 9.56 -10.54
C GLN A 50 -12.96 10.46 -10.43
N LEU A 51 -13.06 11.24 -9.36
CA LEU A 51 -14.12 12.22 -9.14
C LEU A 51 -14.06 13.35 -10.18
N ILE A 52 -12.88 13.93 -10.43
CA ILE A 52 -12.68 15.03 -11.39
C ILE A 52 -12.89 14.55 -12.83
N ALA A 53 -12.36 13.37 -13.17
CA ALA A 53 -12.49 12.78 -14.50
C ALA A 53 -13.91 12.25 -14.79
N LYS A 54 -14.82 12.31 -13.81
CA LYS A 54 -16.20 11.77 -13.87
C LYS A 54 -16.24 10.29 -14.28
N VAL A 55 -15.18 9.55 -14.00
CA VAL A 55 -15.08 8.11 -14.26
C VAL A 55 -15.73 7.31 -13.12
N GLY A 56 -15.84 7.91 -11.91
CA GLY A 56 -16.44 7.28 -10.74
C GLY A 56 -16.89 8.28 -9.67
N CYS A 57 -17.46 7.76 -8.58
CA CYS A 57 -17.74 8.49 -7.34
C CYS A 57 -16.50 8.45 -6.45
N PHE A 58 -16.38 9.40 -5.53
CA PHE A 58 -15.41 9.31 -4.44
C PHE A 58 -15.90 8.25 -3.45
N ASP A 59 -15.18 7.14 -3.35
CA ASP A 59 -15.51 6.00 -2.49
C ASP A 59 -14.52 5.93 -1.31
N VAL A 60 -15.00 6.30 -0.13
CA VAL A 60 -14.21 6.28 1.11
C VAL A 60 -13.77 4.86 1.48
N ASP A 61 -14.56 3.85 1.11
CA ASP A 61 -14.21 2.45 1.34
C ASP A 61 -12.94 2.06 0.57
N ASP A 62 -12.80 2.50 -0.69
CA ASP A 62 -11.60 2.29 -1.51
C ASP A 62 -10.39 3.03 -0.94
N LEU A 63 -10.60 4.22 -0.39
CA LEU A 63 -9.57 4.98 0.32
C LEU A 63 -8.99 4.18 1.51
N ILE A 64 -9.87 3.60 2.33
CA ILE A 64 -9.50 2.80 3.49
C ILE A 64 -8.84 1.49 3.04
N LEU A 65 -9.42 0.81 2.07
CA LEU A 65 -8.96 -0.46 1.53
C LEU A 65 -7.54 -0.36 0.93
N ASN A 66 -7.25 0.70 0.16
CA ASN A 66 -5.92 0.95 -0.39
C ASN A 66 -4.88 1.29 0.68
N THR A 67 -5.29 2.04 1.70
CA THR A 67 -4.44 2.36 2.85
C THR A 67 -4.10 1.09 3.64
N LEU A 68 -5.08 0.19 3.81
CA LEU A 68 -4.87 -1.14 4.39
C LEU A 68 -3.95 -2.00 3.51
N GLY A 69 -4.11 -1.98 2.20
CA GLY A 69 -3.22 -2.66 1.24
C GLY A 69 -1.76 -2.23 1.41
N ALA A 70 -1.52 -0.92 1.50
CA ALA A 70 -0.18 -0.37 1.76
C ALA A 70 0.37 -0.81 3.14
N ALA A 71 -0.46 -0.81 4.18
CA ALA A 71 -0.07 -1.27 5.51
C ALA A 71 0.29 -2.77 5.54
N ILE A 72 -0.50 -3.61 4.86
CA ILE A 72 -0.23 -5.05 4.71
C ILE A 72 1.07 -5.28 3.93
N GLY A 73 1.27 -4.55 2.82
CA GLY A 73 2.51 -4.60 2.04
C GLY A 73 3.75 -4.27 2.87
N TYR A 74 3.65 -3.23 3.71
CA TYR A 74 4.73 -2.88 4.65
C TYR A 74 4.95 -3.96 5.71
N MET A 75 3.88 -4.53 6.27
CA MET A 75 3.99 -5.60 7.26
C MET A 75 4.71 -6.83 6.70
N LEU A 76 4.41 -7.21 5.45
CA LEU A 76 5.12 -8.27 4.74
C LEU A 76 6.61 -7.94 4.59
N PHE A 77 6.95 -6.70 4.20
CA PHE A 77 8.35 -6.27 4.14
C PHE A 77 9.03 -6.34 5.51
N ALA A 78 8.36 -5.89 6.57
CA ALA A 78 8.90 -5.90 7.93
C ALA A 78 9.20 -7.33 8.41
N VAL A 79 8.28 -8.27 8.17
CA VAL A 79 8.46 -9.71 8.47
C VAL A 79 9.62 -10.29 7.65
N CYS A 80 9.65 -10.06 6.33
CA CYS A 80 10.74 -10.51 5.46
C CYS A 80 12.10 -9.95 5.91
N ASN A 81 12.18 -8.66 6.25
CA ASN A 81 13.41 -8.05 6.72
C ASN A 81 13.81 -8.59 8.11
N TYR A 82 12.84 -8.85 9.00
CA TYR A 82 13.11 -9.47 10.30
C TYR A 82 13.69 -10.89 10.14
N LEU A 83 13.07 -11.73 9.30
CA LEU A 83 13.57 -13.06 8.97
C LEU A 83 14.96 -13.01 8.32
N ARG A 84 15.19 -12.07 7.38
CA ARG A 84 16.50 -11.86 6.76
C ARG A 84 17.57 -11.49 7.78
N ARG A 85 17.27 -10.57 8.70
CA ARG A 85 18.19 -10.20 9.80
C ARG A 85 18.47 -11.37 10.74
N LYS A 86 17.47 -12.19 11.07
CA LYS A 86 17.65 -13.38 11.91
C LYS A 86 18.57 -14.42 11.24
N ARG A 87 18.46 -14.61 9.93
CA ARG A 87 19.26 -15.58 9.15
C ARG A 87 20.69 -15.09 8.81
N TYR A 88 20.90 -13.77 8.68
CA TYR A 88 22.22 -13.19 8.41
C TYR A 88 22.95 -12.66 9.67
N GLY A 89 22.24 -12.55 10.80
CA GLY A 89 22.81 -12.16 12.10
C GLY A 89 23.54 -13.29 12.85
N GLU A 90 23.47 -14.54 12.36
CA GLU A 90 24.28 -15.66 12.87
C GLU A 90 25.67 -15.76 12.20
N LYS A 91 26.06 -14.79 11.37
CA LYS A 91 27.34 -14.79 10.62
C LYS A 91 28.24 -13.58 10.88
N ILE A 92 28.01 -12.79 11.94
CA ILE A 92 28.96 -11.75 12.38
C ILE A 92 29.46 -12.11 13.77
#